data_AF-A0A1V5N616-F1
#
_entry.id   AF-A0A1V5N616-F1
#
_cell.length_a   1.000
_cell.length_b   1.000
_cell.length_c   1.000
_cell.angle_alpha   90.00
_cell.angle_beta   90.00
_cell.angle_gamma   90.00
#
_symmetry.space_group_name_H-M   'P 1'
#
loop_
_entity.id
_entity.type
_entity.pdbx_description
1 polymer ?
#
loop_
_entity_poly.entity_id
_entity_poly.type
_entity_poly.pdbx_seq_one_letter_code
_entity_poly.pdbx_strand_id
1 'polypeptide(L)'
;MVMVLIGAVIAIILAATGVALNLAGVFSIIGSSFGPICGSMVADYFLSGKKWAGPRKGVNMAGYIAWAVGFIVAILPMVNAAKFGWITPAPVIAFIIGFILYALLAKAGLQPPAIQLTPEKKA
;
A
#
# COMPACT_ATOMS: atom_id res chain seq x y z
N MET A 1 20.99 -8.98 -7.86
CA MET A 1 21.07 -10.46 -7.90
C MET A 1 20.73 -11.10 -6.55
N VAL A 2 21.30 -10.65 -5.43
CA VAL A 2 21.06 -11.22 -4.08
C VAL A 2 19.58 -11.25 -3.68
N MET A 3 18.83 -10.14 -3.83
CA MET A 3 17.40 -10.10 -3.46
C MET A 3 16.53 -11.05 -4.28
N VAL A 4 16.90 -11.30 -5.53
CA VAL A 4 16.19 -12.24 -6.40
C VAL A 4 16.36 -13.66 -5.89
N LEU A 5 17.56 -14.04 -5.48
CA LEU A 5 17.85 -15.36 -4.92
C LEU A 5 17.14 -15.59 -3.58
N ILE A 6 17.15 -14.58 -2.70
CA ILE A 6 16.42 -14.65 -1.42
C ILE A 6 14.92 -14.86 -1.68
N GLY A 7 14.33 -14.08 -2.58
CA GLY A 7 12.93 -14.23 -2.97
C GLY A 7 12.63 -15.62 -3.52
N ALA A 8 13.50 -16.14 -4.40
CA ALA A 8 13.36 -17.48 -4.97
C ALA A 8 13.42 -18.59 -3.91
N VAL A 9 14.37 -18.52 -2.97
CA VAL A 9 14.51 -19.50 -1.88
C VAL A 9 13.27 -19.49 -0.99
N ILE A 10 12.77 -18.31 -0.61
CA ILE A 10 11.55 -18.20 0.22
C ILE A 10 10.34 -18.77 -0.53
N ALA A 11 10.20 -18.47 -1.83
CA ALA A 11 9.11 -19.00 -2.65
C ALA A 11 9.15 -20.54 -2.73
N ILE A 12 10.33 -21.14 -2.90
CA ILE A 12 10.51 -22.60 -2.91
C ILE A 12 10.09 -23.20 -1.57
N ILE A 13 10.49 -22.60 -0.44
CA ILE A 13 10.10 -23.07 0.89
C ILE A 13 8.58 -23.00 1.07
N LEU A 14 7.94 -21.89 0.70
CA LEU A 14 6.49 -21.73 0.80
C LEU A 14 5.71 -22.71 -0.10
N ALA A 15 6.27 -23.06 -1.26
CA ALA A 15 5.71 -24.06 -2.16
C ALA A 15 5.86 -25.48 -1.59
N ALA A 16 7.06 -25.84 -1.13
CA ALA A 16 7.35 -27.16 -0.56
C ALA A 16 6.56 -27.46 0.73
N THR A 17 6.28 -26.43 1.54
CA THR A 17 5.48 -26.53 2.77
C THR A 17 3.97 -26.51 2.54
N GLY A 18 3.52 -26.30 1.30
CA GLY A 18 2.10 -26.22 0.97
C GLY A 18 1.41 -24.92 1.41
N VAL A 19 2.12 -23.97 2.04
CA VAL A 19 1.56 -22.65 2.42
C VAL A 19 1.07 -21.90 1.18
N ALA A 20 1.78 -22.04 0.06
CA ALA A 20 1.38 -21.45 -1.23
C ALA A 20 0.07 -22.02 -1.80
N LEU A 21 -0.41 -23.19 -1.32
CA LEU A 21 -1.67 -23.78 -1.78
C LEU A 21 -2.90 -23.01 -1.30
N ASN A 22 -2.77 -22.18 -0.26
CA ASN A 22 -3.83 -21.28 0.18
C ASN A 22 -3.84 -19.98 -0.65
N LEU A 23 -4.11 -20.08 -1.95
CA LEU A 23 -4.14 -18.91 -2.85
C LEU A 23 -5.13 -17.84 -2.37
N ALA A 24 -6.31 -18.26 -1.89
CA ALA A 24 -7.33 -17.32 -1.42
C ALA A 24 -6.82 -16.47 -0.24
N GLY A 25 -6.16 -17.09 0.74
CA GLY A 25 -5.55 -16.38 1.87
C GLY A 25 -4.41 -15.46 1.44
N VAL A 26 -3.51 -15.96 0.57
CA VAL A 26 -2.38 -15.17 0.04
C VAL A 26 -2.87 -13.94 -0.70
N PHE A 27 -3.82 -14.08 -1.63
CA PHE A 27 -4.37 -12.94 -2.36
C PHE A 27 -5.18 -12.00 -1.49
N SER A 28 -5.85 -12.51 -0.45
CA SER A 28 -6.59 -11.66 0.50
C SER A 28 -5.65 -10.75 1.29
N ILE A 29 -4.53 -11.28 1.79
CA ILE A 29 -3.51 -10.48 2.52
C ILE A 29 -2.88 -9.45 1.59
N ILE A 30 -2.47 -9.89 0.38
CA ILE A 30 -1.88 -9.01 -0.62
C ILE A 30 -2.85 -7.89 -0.98
N GLY A 31 -4.08 -8.22 -1.36
CA GLY A 31 -5.12 -7.24 -1.72
C GLY A 31 -5.44 -6.26 -0.59
N SER A 32 -5.47 -6.75 0.65
CA SER A 32 -5.68 -5.92 1.86
C SER A 32 -4.58 -4.87 2.04
N SER A 33 -3.33 -5.18 1.68
CA SER A 33 -2.21 -4.24 1.75
C SER A 33 -2.18 -3.25 0.59
N PHE A 34 -2.55 -3.67 -0.62
CA PHE A 34 -2.51 -2.81 -1.81
C PHE A 34 -3.61 -1.73 -1.81
N GLY A 35 -4.80 -2.03 -1.27
CA GLY A 35 -5.91 -1.07 -1.17
C GLY A 35 -5.50 0.33 -0.68
N PRO A 36 -4.96 0.47 0.55
CA PRO A 36 -4.60 1.78 1.10
C PRO A 36 -3.42 2.45 0.41
N ILE A 37 -2.51 1.67 -0.21
CA ILE A 37 -1.42 2.22 -1.03
C ILE A 37 -2.02 2.93 -2.25
N CYS A 38 -2.90 2.24 -2.99
CA CYS A 38 -3.58 2.83 -4.14
C CYS A 38 -4.40 4.07 -3.73
N GLY A 39 -5.09 4.03 -2.59
CA GLY A 39 -5.81 5.19 -2.06
C GLY A 39 -4.91 6.39 -1.81
N SER A 40 -3.76 6.15 -1.17
CA SER A 40 -2.74 7.17 -0.90
C SER A 40 -2.16 7.76 -2.19
N MET A 41 -1.90 6.91 -3.20
CA MET A 41 -1.41 7.36 -4.52
C MET A 41 -2.44 8.24 -5.24
N VAL A 42 -3.72 7.90 -5.16
CA VAL A 42 -4.81 8.69 -5.76
C VAL A 42 -4.98 10.03 -5.02
N ALA A 43 -4.88 10.03 -3.69
CA ALA A 43 -4.89 11.26 -2.91
C ALA A 43 -3.71 12.18 -3.28
N ASP A 44 -2.51 11.62 -3.38
CA ASP A 44 -1.32 12.37 -3.80
C ASP A 44 -1.47 12.96 -5.21
N TYR A 45 -2.03 12.18 -6.14
CA TYR A 45 -2.30 12.64 -7.51
C TYR A 45 -3.20 13.89 -7.53
N PHE A 46 -4.31 13.87 -6.78
CA PHE A 46 -5.21 15.02 -6.73
C PHE A 46 -4.59 16.22 -6.03
N LEU A 47 -3.90 16.00 -4.90
CA LEU A 47 -3.20 17.07 -4.17
C LEU A 47 -2.05 17.69 -4.98
N SER A 48 -1.47 16.92 -5.90
CA SER A 48 -0.42 17.35 -6.82
C SER A 48 -0.98 17.97 -8.11
N GLY A 49 -2.25 18.37 -8.12
CA GLY A 49 -2.87 19.05 -9.27
C GLY A 49 -3.10 18.13 -10.46
N LYS A 50 -3.45 16.86 -10.20
CA LYS A 50 -3.68 15.83 -11.23
C LYS A 50 -2.43 15.55 -12.08
N LYS A 51 -1.26 15.64 -11.45
CA LYS A 51 0.04 15.33 -12.04
C LYS A 51 0.77 14.29 -11.20
N TRP A 52 1.61 13.49 -11.84
CA TRP A 52 2.51 12.60 -11.12
C TRP A 52 3.60 13.43 -10.45
N ALA A 53 3.58 13.48 -9.12
CA ALA A 53 4.52 14.29 -8.34
C ALA A 53 5.97 13.78 -8.42
N GLY A 54 6.16 12.52 -8.85
CA GLY A 54 7.44 11.84 -8.79
C GLY A 54 7.86 11.51 -7.36
N PRO A 55 9.14 11.16 -7.15
CA PRO A 55 9.68 10.84 -5.83
C PRO A 55 9.58 12.03 -4.86
N ARG A 56 9.31 11.75 -3.58
CA ARG A 56 9.31 12.76 -2.50
C ARG A 56 10.55 12.58 -1.63
N LYS A 57 11.02 13.67 -1.02
CA LYS A 57 12.22 13.63 -0.16
C LYS A 57 11.96 12.78 1.10
N GLY A 58 12.92 11.93 1.45
CA GLY A 58 12.92 11.21 2.73
C GLY A 58 11.72 10.28 2.92
N VAL A 59 11.23 10.22 4.17
CA VAL A 59 10.16 9.29 4.57
C VAL A 59 8.80 10.00 4.51
N ASN A 60 7.88 9.44 3.73
CA ASN A 60 6.51 9.96 3.64
C ASN A 60 5.62 9.44 4.77
N MET A 61 5.63 10.12 5.91
CA MET A 61 4.83 9.74 7.08
C MET A 61 3.33 9.73 6.81
N ALA A 62 2.82 10.65 5.98
CA ALA A 62 1.42 10.62 5.54
C ALA A 62 1.07 9.28 4.85
N GLY A 63 1.97 8.79 3.98
CA GLY A 63 1.84 7.49 3.32
C GLY A 63 1.93 6.30 4.27
N TYR A 64 2.93 6.26 5.16
CA TYR A 64 3.11 5.14 6.09
C TYR A 64 1.93 5.00 7.06
N ILE A 65 1.42 6.10 7.60
CA ILE A 65 0.27 6.08 8.52
C ILE A 65 -1.00 5.66 7.77
N ALA A 66 -1.25 6.22 6.58
CA ALA A 66 -2.40 5.87 5.75
C ALA A 66 -2.39 4.38 5.36
N TRP A 67 -1.22 3.84 5.01
CA TRP A 67 -1.02 2.42 4.75
C TRP A 67 -1.28 1.57 6.00
N ALA A 68 -0.64 1.88 7.13
CA ALA A 68 -0.73 1.07 8.34
C ALA A 68 -2.18 0.96 8.84
N VAL A 69 -2.90 2.09 8.92
CA VAL A 69 -4.29 2.09 9.39
C VAL A 69 -5.20 1.36 8.40
N GLY A 70 -5.07 1.64 7.10
CA GLY A 70 -5.87 0.96 6.09
C GLY A 70 -5.62 -0.56 6.05
N PHE A 71 -4.36 -0.99 6.18
CA PHE A 71 -4.00 -2.40 6.21
C PHE A 71 -4.55 -3.10 7.45
N ILE A 72 -4.41 -2.49 8.63
CA ILE A 72 -4.97 -3.04 9.88
C ILE A 72 -6.48 -3.25 9.74
N VAL A 73 -7.22 -2.28 9.20
CA VAL A 73 -8.67 -2.43 8.99
C VAL A 73 -8.98 -3.53 7.97
N ALA A 74 -8.21 -3.59 6.89
CA ALA A 74 -8.42 -4.55 5.81
C ALA A 74 -8.19 -6.01 6.23
N ILE A 75 -7.33 -6.27 7.22
CA ILE A 75 -7.06 -7.62 7.71
C ILE A 75 -8.05 -8.10 8.79
N LEU A 76 -8.87 -7.22 9.36
CA LEU A 76 -9.82 -7.59 10.43
C LEU A 76 -10.76 -8.75 10.05
N PRO A 77 -11.33 -8.82 8.83
CA PRO A 77 -12.16 -9.96 8.42
C PRO A 77 -11.42 -11.29 8.43
N MET A 78 -10.10 -11.29 8.20
CA MET A 78 -9.27 -12.49 8.24
C MET A 78 -8.96 -12.96 9.66
N VAL A 79 -8.92 -12.03 10.63
CA VAL A 79 -8.72 -12.33 12.05
C VAL A 79 -10.01 -12.82 12.69
N ASN A 80 -11.15 -12.19 12.39
CA ASN A 80 -12.45 -12.60 12.92
C ASN A 80 -13.59 -12.22 11.95
N ALA A 81 -13.93 -13.15 11.06
CA ALA A 81 -14.97 -12.94 10.06
C ALA A 81 -16.36 -12.72 10.67
N ALA A 82 -16.69 -13.35 11.80
CA ALA A 82 -18.00 -13.19 12.46
C ALA A 82 -18.20 -11.75 12.97
N LYS A 83 -17.14 -11.11 13.47
CA LYS A 83 -17.19 -9.75 13.99
C LYS A 83 -16.98 -8.68 12.91
N PHE A 84 -16.15 -8.95 11.92
CA PHE A 84 -15.66 -7.95 10.97
C PHE A 84 -16.01 -8.23 9.51
N GLY A 85 -16.76 -9.28 9.20
CA GLY A 85 -17.11 -9.67 7.82
C GLY A 85 -17.91 -8.60 7.05
N TRP A 86 -18.50 -7.63 7.74
CA TRP A 86 -19.14 -6.46 7.14
C TRP A 86 -18.15 -5.50 6.45
N ILE A 87 -16.84 -5.62 6.71
CA ILE A 87 -15.78 -4.88 6.02
C ILE A 87 -15.49 -5.58 4.67
N THR A 88 -16.49 -5.60 3.79
CA THR A 88 -16.41 -6.26 2.48
C THR A 88 -16.93 -5.32 1.38
N PRO A 89 -16.17 -5.10 0.28
CA PRO A 89 -14.83 -5.64 0.01
C PRO A 89 -13.73 -4.85 0.74
N ALA A 90 -12.96 -5.56 1.60
CA ALA A 90 -11.91 -4.97 2.43
C ALA A 90 -10.90 -4.08 1.66
N PRO A 91 -10.40 -4.46 0.47
CA PRO A 91 -9.46 -3.62 -0.28
C PRO A 91 -10.03 -2.25 -0.68
N VAL A 92 -11.34 -2.16 -0.98
CA VAL A 92 -11.99 -0.90 -1.36
C VAL A 92 -12.18 0.00 -0.15
N ILE A 93 -12.57 -0.56 0.99
CA ILE A 93 -12.68 0.19 2.24
C ILE A 93 -11.28 0.71 2.64
N ALA A 94 -10.27 -0.13 2.53
CA ALA A 94 -8.88 0.24 2.81
C ALA A 94 -8.35 1.30 1.84
N PHE A 95 -8.75 1.26 0.56
CA PHE A 95 -8.48 2.33 -0.40
C PHE A 95 -9.06 3.66 0.08
N ILE A 96 -10.32 3.69 0.51
CA ILE A 96 -10.97 4.91 1.01
C ILE A 96 -10.23 5.44 2.25
N ILE A 97 -9.86 4.54 3.18
CA ILE A 97 -9.10 4.91 4.38
C ILE A 97 -7.74 5.50 3.98
N GLY A 98 -7.00 4.84 3.10
CA GLY A 98 -5.71 5.31 2.60
C GLY A 98 -5.83 6.68 1.94
N PHE A 99 -6.85 6.88 1.11
CA PHE A 99 -7.13 8.15 0.45
C PHE A 99 -7.41 9.28 1.46
N ILE A 100 -8.35 9.07 2.38
CA ILE A 100 -8.78 10.08 3.34
C ILE A 100 -7.63 10.42 4.30
N LEU A 101 -6.99 9.42 4.89
CA LEU A 101 -5.89 9.66 5.84
C LEU A 101 -4.71 10.34 5.18
N TYR A 102 -4.32 9.89 3.98
CA TYR A 102 -3.25 10.56 3.25
C TYR A 102 -3.61 12.03 3.01
N ALA A 103 -4.83 12.30 2.54
CA ALA A 103 -5.26 13.67 2.24
C ALA A 103 -5.26 14.58 3.48
N LEU A 104 -5.71 14.06 4.64
CA LEU A 104 -5.70 14.80 5.89
C LEU A 104 -4.28 15.04 6.40
N LEU A 105 -3.44 14.02 6.42
CA LEU A 105 -2.07 14.10 6.92
C LEU A 105 -1.18 14.95 6.00
N ALA A 106 -1.39 14.89 4.69
CA ALA A 106 -0.72 15.76 3.74
C ALA A 106 -1.07 17.23 3.98
N LYS A 107 -2.36 17.54 4.20
CA LYS A 107 -2.81 18.88 4.58
C LYS A 107 -2.30 19.34 5.95
N ALA A 108 -2.03 18.40 6.86
CA ALA A 108 -1.38 18.65 8.13
C ALA A 108 0.16 18.80 8.03
N GLY A 109 0.74 18.73 6.83
CA GLY A 109 2.16 18.96 6.59
C GLY A 109 3.06 17.72 6.73
N LEU A 110 2.49 16.52 6.87
CA LEU A 110 3.27 15.26 6.98
C LEU A 110 3.66 14.68 5.61
N GLN A 111 3.27 15.33 4.51
CA GLN A 111 3.67 14.96 3.17
C GLN A 111 4.98 15.69 2.81
N PRO A 112 6.09 14.97 2.54
CA PRO A 112 7.34 15.62 2.15
C PRO A 112 7.25 16.28 0.77
N PRO A 113 8.08 17.29 0.48
CA PRO A 113 8.11 17.94 -0.82
C PRO A 113 8.56 16.98 -1.92
N ALA A 114 7.99 17.16 -3.12
CA ALA A 114 8.42 16.44 -4.32
C ALA A 114 9.86 16.82 -4.70
N ILE A 115 10.60 15.85 -5.23
CA ILE A 115 11.94 16.04 -5.77
C ILE A 115 11.78 16.51 -7.22
N GLN A 116 12.36 17.66 -7.54
CA GLN A 116 12.44 18.11 -8.93
C GLN A 116 13.38 17.19 -9.69
N LEU A 117 12.84 16.49 -10.68
CA LEU A 117 13.62 15.70 -11.62
C LEU A 117 14.06 16.63 -12.75
N THR A 118 15.36 16.90 -12.85
CA THR A 118 15.92 17.53 -14.04
C THR A 118 15.74 16.56 -15.21
N PRO A 119 15.28 17.00 -16.40
CA PRO A 119 15.21 16.14 -17.56
C PRO A 119 16.60 15.54 -17.84
N GLU A 120 16.66 14.23 -18.01
CA GLU A 120 17.88 13.54 -18.41
C GLU A 120 18.37 14.18 -19.71
N LYS A 121 19.62 14.67 -19.70
CA LYS A 121 20.28 15.15 -20.92
C LYS A 121 20.36 13.93 -21.84
N LYS A 122 19.54 13.89 -22.89
CA LYS A 122 19.68 12.88 -23.95
C LYS A 122 21.11 12.99 -24.49
N ALA A 123 21.91 11.96 -24.21
CA ALA A 123 23.23 11.78 -24.80
C ALA A 123 23.10 11.47 -26.30
#